data_AF-A0A531LMS7-F1
#
_entry.id   AF-A0A531LMS7-F1
#
_cell.length_a   1.000
_cell.length_b   1.000
_cell.length_c   1.000
_cell.angle_alpha   90.00
_cell.angle_beta   90.00
_cell.angle_gamma   90.00
#
_symmetry.space_group_name_H-M   'P 1'
#
loop_
_entity.id
_entity.type
_entity.pdbx_description
1 polymer ?
#
loop_
_entity_poly.entity_id
_entity_poly.type
_entity_poly.pdbx_seq_one_letter_code
_entity_poly.pdbx_strand_id
1 'polypeptide(L)'
;HVDRTAGALTVNQLGQLPAVTISYNLPPGVALGDSVTRIDQLKEQVGMPTTIGTSFAGTAKIFQDSLANQGLLIGGAILTIYIVLGMLYESFIHPLTILTGLPSAVL
;
A
#
# COMPACT_ATOMS: atom_id res chain seq x y z
N HIS A 1 51.47 -6.47 12.29
CA HIS A 1 50.85 -5.31 11.61
C HIS A 1 49.37 -5.39 11.94
N VAL A 2 48.78 -4.35 12.53
CA VAL A 2 47.36 -4.35 12.93
C VAL A 2 46.67 -3.34 12.04
N ASP A 3 45.87 -3.82 11.10
CA ASP A 3 45.05 -3.00 10.22
C ASP A 3 43.71 -2.71 10.89
N ARG A 4 43.44 -1.43 11.17
CA ARG A 4 42.15 -0.97 11.70
C ARG A 4 41.22 -0.69 10.53
N THR A 5 40.13 -1.43 10.44
CA THR A 5 39.05 -1.17 9.49
C THR A 5 37.78 -0.72 10.23
N ALA A 6 36.96 0.10 9.58
CA ALA A 6 35.68 0.52 10.13
C ALA A 6 34.67 -0.63 10.03
N GLY A 7 34.24 -1.17 11.19
CA GLY A 7 33.15 -2.14 11.29
C GLY A 7 31.82 -1.46 11.57
N ALA A 8 30.70 -2.08 11.18
CA ALA A 8 29.37 -1.58 11.49
C ALA A 8 29.15 -1.55 13.02
N LEU A 9 28.82 -0.37 13.56
CA LEU A 9 28.60 -0.18 15.00
C LEU A 9 27.28 -0.81 15.49
N THR A 10 26.33 -1.05 14.58
CA THR A 10 25.06 -1.73 14.86
C THR A 10 24.59 -2.45 13.60
N VAL A 11 24.15 -3.71 13.75
CA VAL A 11 23.54 -4.50 12.68
C VAL A 11 22.04 -4.53 12.92
N ASN A 12 21.31 -3.68 12.21
CA ASN A 12 19.86 -3.72 12.21
C ASN A 12 19.39 -4.93 11.38
N GLN A 13 18.34 -5.58 11.85
CA GLN A 13 17.74 -6.73 11.17
C GLN A 13 16.24 -6.53 11.05
N LEU A 14 15.68 -6.91 9.89
CA LEU A 14 14.24 -6.99 9.67
C LEU A 14 13.92 -8.46 9.39
N GLY A 15 13.31 -9.13 10.39
CA GLY A 15 13.21 -10.58 10.40
C GLY A 15 14.59 -11.22 10.64
N GLN A 16 15.04 -12.10 9.73
CA GLN A 16 16.35 -12.76 9.80
C GLN A 16 17.40 -12.14 8.85
N LEU A 17 17.07 -11.03 8.20
CA LEU A 17 17.92 -10.38 7.19
C LEU A 17 18.51 -9.07 7.73
N PRO A 18 19.80 -8.77 7.48
CA PRO A 18 20.36 -7.45 7.73
C PRO A 18 19.59 -6.39 6.95
N ALA A 19 19.22 -5.30 7.63
CA ALA A 19 18.41 -4.24 7.07
C ALA A 19 18.92 -2.88 7.55
N VAL A 20 18.70 -1.86 6.74
CA VAL A 20 18.97 -0.46 7.11
C VAL A 20 17.65 0.27 7.14
N THR A 21 17.35 0.93 8.26
CA THR A 21 16.15 1.76 8.39
C THR A 21 16.45 3.17 7.93
N ILE A 22 15.71 3.65 6.93
CA ILE A 22 15.79 5.03 6.45
C ILE A 22 14.51 5.75 6.89
N SER A 23 14.66 6.72 7.77
CA SER A 23 13.55 7.57 8.24
C SER A 23 13.54 8.89 7.47
N TYR A 24 12.37 9.35 7.08
CA TYR A 24 12.17 10.63 6.40
C TYR A 24 10.85 11.27 6.86
N ASN A 25 10.75 12.59 6.67
CA ASN A 25 9.51 13.33 6.88
C ASN A 25 8.96 13.81 5.54
N LEU A 26 7.64 13.92 5.47
CA LEU A 26 6.94 14.49 4.33
C LEU A 26 7.04 16.03 4.35
N PRO A 27 7.30 16.68 3.21
CA PRO A 27 7.14 18.12 3.10
C PRO A 27 5.66 18.52 3.28
N PRO A 28 5.37 19.77 3.70
CA PRO A 28 4.00 20.26 3.81
C PRO A 28 3.24 20.14 2.49
N GLY A 29 2.02 19.61 2.54
CA GLY A 29 1.14 19.47 1.37
C GLY A 29 1.42 18.25 0.47
N VAL A 30 2.39 17.40 0.80
CA VAL A 30 2.66 16.16 0.05
C VAL A 30 1.91 14.99 0.67
N ALA A 31 1.15 14.25 -0.15
CA ALA A 31 0.46 13.06 0.31
C ALA A 31 1.45 11.91 0.52
N LEU A 32 1.16 11.05 1.50
CA LEU A 32 1.98 9.87 1.81
C LEU A 32 2.05 8.89 0.62
N GLY A 33 1.01 8.80 -0.20
CA GLY A 33 1.01 7.98 -1.41
C GLY A 33 2.01 8.48 -2.47
N ASP A 34 2.16 9.80 -2.61
CA ASP A 34 3.09 10.40 -3.55
C ASP A 34 4.54 10.12 -3.12
N SER A 35 4.83 10.15 -1.82
CA SER A 35 6.18 9.83 -1.33
C SER A 35 6.55 8.36 -1.53
N VAL A 36 5.60 7.44 -1.32
CA VAL A 36 5.80 6.01 -1.60
C VAL A 36 6.14 5.80 -3.07
N THR A 37 5.35 6.39 -3.97
CA THR A 37 5.58 6.34 -5.42
C THR A 37 6.93 6.94 -5.81
N ARG A 38 7.29 8.08 -5.21
CA ARG A 38 8.56 8.75 -5.48
C ARG A 38 9.76 7.94 -5.02
N ILE A 39 9.67 7.28 -3.87
CA ILE A 39 10.72 6.40 -3.36
C ILE A 39 10.91 5.21 -4.31
N ASP A 40 9.83 4.66 -4.85
CA ASP A 40 9.92 3.56 -5.81
C ASP A 40 10.64 3.98 -7.10
N GLN A 41 10.29 5.16 -7.64
CA GLN A 41 11.01 5.74 -8.78
C GLN A 41 12.49 6.02 -8.50
N LEU A 42 12.84 6.43 -7.27
CA LEU A 42 14.23 6.68 -6.89
C LEU A 42 15.03 5.38 -6.83
N LYS A 43 14.43 4.29 -6.35
CA LYS A 43 15.07 2.96 -6.35
C LYS A 43 15.44 2.53 -7.76
N GLU A 44 14.55 2.75 -8.72
CA GLU A 44 14.81 2.48 -10.15
C GLU A 44 15.93 3.37 -10.70
N GLN A 45 15.90 4.67 -10.41
CA GLN A 45 16.91 5.64 -10.89
C GLN A 45 18.32 5.37 -10.36
N VAL A 46 18.44 4.90 -9.11
CA VAL A 46 19.74 4.57 -8.49
C VAL A 46 20.26 3.21 -8.99
N GLY A 47 19.48 2.47 -9.79
CA GLY A 47 19.88 1.15 -10.29
C GLY A 47 19.99 0.13 -9.16
N MET A 48 19.07 0.21 -8.18
CA MET A 48 19.10 -0.68 -7.03
C MET A 48 18.99 -2.15 -7.48
N PRO A 49 19.92 -3.03 -7.08
CA PRO A 49 19.87 -4.44 -7.46
C PRO A 49 18.58 -5.09 -6.97
N THR A 50 17.99 -5.97 -7.78
CA THR A 50 16.77 -6.75 -7.43
C THR A 50 17.00 -7.70 -6.26
N THR A 51 18.26 -7.93 -5.87
CA THR A 51 18.64 -8.69 -4.67
C THR A 51 18.37 -7.95 -3.36
N ILE A 52 18.15 -6.63 -3.40
CA ILE A 52 17.85 -5.84 -2.20
C ILE A 52 16.34 -5.62 -2.07
N GLY A 53 15.74 -6.27 -1.08
CA GLY A 53 14.34 -6.06 -0.73
C GLY A 53 14.13 -4.76 0.04
N THR A 54 13.16 -3.96 -0.38
CA THR A 54 12.72 -2.76 0.36
C THR A 54 11.34 -3.01 0.96
N SER A 55 11.13 -2.59 2.20
CA SER A 55 9.82 -2.63 2.83
C SER A 55 9.55 -1.29 3.52
N PHE A 56 8.30 -0.83 3.44
CA PHE A 56 7.85 0.33 4.19
C PHE A 56 7.50 -0.08 5.62
N ALA A 57 7.70 0.84 6.56
CA ALA A 57 7.39 0.64 7.98
C ALA A 57 6.54 1.80 8.53
N GLY A 58 5.87 1.56 9.65
CA GLY A 58 5.04 2.55 10.33
C GLY A 58 3.84 3.00 9.48
N THR A 59 3.59 4.31 9.45
CA THR A 59 2.42 4.92 8.77
C THR A 59 2.37 4.60 7.29
N ALA A 60 3.51 4.59 6.59
CA ALA A 60 3.59 4.25 5.16
C ALA A 60 3.14 2.82 4.86
N LYS A 61 3.42 1.88 5.77
CA LYS A 61 2.96 0.49 5.66
C LYS A 61 1.46 0.38 5.91
N ILE A 62 0.96 0.99 6.98
CA ILE A 62 -0.48 0.98 7.32
C ILE A 62 -1.31 1.59 6.19
N PHE A 63 -0.80 2.65 5.56
CA PHE A 63 -1.44 3.26 4.39
C PHE A 63 -1.54 2.30 3.20
N GLN A 64 -0.44 1.60 2.86
CA GLN A 64 -0.44 0.58 1.81
C GLN A 64 -1.38 -0.59 2.11
N ASP A 65 -1.34 -1.09 3.35
CA ASP A 65 -2.21 -2.18 3.80
C ASP A 65 -3.70 -1.76 3.71
N SER A 66 -4.01 -0.51 4.06
CA SER A 66 -5.37 0.03 3.96
C SER A 66 -5.85 0.13 2.51
N LEU A 67 -5.00 0.63 1.60
CA LEU A 67 -5.31 0.71 0.17
C LEU A 67 -5.55 -0.67 -0.44
N ALA A 68 -4.74 -1.67 -0.07
CA ALA A 68 -4.88 -3.04 -0.55
C ALA A 68 -6.21 -3.66 -0.09
N ASN A 69 -6.63 -3.39 1.15
CA ASN A 69 -7.88 -3.93 1.69
C ASN A 69 -9.13 -3.17 1.25
N GLN A 70 -9.00 -1.89 0.88
CA GLN A 70 -10.14 -1.03 0.53
C GLN A 70 -10.93 -1.59 -0.66
N GLY A 71 -10.26 -2.10 -1.70
CA GLY A 71 -10.93 -2.70 -2.85
C GLY A 71 -11.78 -3.93 -2.49
N LEU A 72 -11.27 -4.78 -1.59
CA LEU A 72 -12.00 -5.96 -1.12
C LEU A 72 -13.24 -5.55 -0.31
N LEU A 73 -13.10 -4.54 0.56
CA LEU A 73 -14.22 -4.01 1.35
C LEU A 73 -15.30 -3.38 0.46
N ILE A 74 -14.91 -2.59 -0.54
CA ILE A 74 -15.83 -2.00 -1.52
C ILE A 74 -16.54 -3.10 -2.31
N GLY A 75 -15.80 -4.09 -2.81
CA GLY A 75 -16.38 -5.24 -3.51
C GLY A 75 -17.35 -6.03 -2.63
N GLY A 76 -17.00 -6.26 -1.37
CA GLY A 76 -17.85 -6.91 -0.38
C GLY A 76 -19.14 -6.12 -0.12
N ALA A 77 -19.04 -4.79 0.03
CA ALA A 77 -20.20 -3.92 0.22
C ALA A 77 -21.15 -3.95 -0.99
N ILE A 78 -20.61 -3.87 -2.22
CA ILE A 78 -21.39 -3.98 -3.46
C ILE A 78 -22.10 -5.32 -3.53
N LEU A 79 -21.41 -6.41 -3.20
CA LEU A 79 -21.99 -7.76 -3.18
C LEU A 79 -23.12 -7.86 -2.15
N THR A 80 -22.93 -7.32 -0.94
CA THR A 80 -23.98 -7.28 0.09
C THR A 80 -25.19 -6.51 -0.39
N ILE A 81 -25.01 -5.31 -0.97
CA ILE A 81 -26.11 -4.51 -1.51
C ILE A 81 -26.85 -5.26 -2.62
N TYR A 82 -26.11 -5.93 -3.51
CA TYR A 82 -26.69 -6.76 -4.57
C TYR A 82 -27.59 -7.88 -4.01
N ILE A 83 -27.13 -8.58 -2.97
CA ILE A 83 -27.89 -9.67 -2.32
C ILE A 83 -29.15 -9.13 -1.63
N VAL A 84 -29.02 -8.05 -0.86
CA VAL A 84 -30.15 -7.42 -0.14
C VAL A 84 -31.21 -6.93 -1.13
N LEU A 85 -30.80 -6.25 -2.20
CA LEU A 85 -31.72 -5.81 -3.25
C LEU A 85 -32.33 -7.02 -3.99
N GLY A 86 -31.56 -8.05 -4.31
CA GLY A 86 -32.08 -9.26 -4.96
C GLY A 86 -33.17 -9.96 -4.15
N MET A 87 -33.02 -10.02 -2.82
CA MET A 87 -34.04 -10.56 -1.91
C MET A 87 -35.28 -9.66 -1.79
N LEU A 88 -35.10 -8.33 -1.78
CA LEU A 88 -36.20 -7.37 -1.60
C LEU A 88 -37.05 -7.18 -2.87
N TYR A 89 -36.45 -7.27 -4.05
CA TYR A 89 -37.13 -6.98 -5.32
C TYR A 89 -37.54 -8.24 -6.11
N GLU A 90 -37.28 -9.44 -5.56
CA GLU A 90 -37.51 -10.75 -6.21
C GLU A 90 -36.92 -10.86 -7.65
N SER A 91 -35.98 -9.97 -7.99
CA SER A 91 -35.43 -9.83 -9.33
C SER A 91 -33.96 -9.44 -9.26
N PHE A 92 -33.12 -10.20 -9.95
CA PHE A 92 -31.68 -9.95 -10.04
C PHE A 92 -31.30 -8.85 -11.06
N ILE A 93 -32.27 -8.36 -11.84
CA ILE A 93 -32.02 -7.38 -12.90
C ILE A 93 -32.08 -5.94 -12.37
N HIS A 94 -33.01 -5.62 -11.47
CA HIS A 94 -33.15 -4.26 -10.91
C HIS A 94 -31.94 -3.79 -10.07
N PRO A 95 -31.29 -4.65 -9.25
CA PRO A 95 -30.11 -4.29 -8.48
C PRO A 95 -28.93 -3.84 -9.36
N LEU A 96 -28.74 -4.45 -10.54
CA LEU A 96 -27.63 -4.11 -11.44
C LEU A 96 -27.73 -2.67 -11.94
N THR A 97 -28.93 -2.22 -12.29
CA THR A 97 -29.16 -0.85 -12.78
C THR A 97 -28.85 0.20 -11.71
N ILE A 98 -29.25 -0.04 -10.44
CA ILE A 98 -28.93 0.88 -9.33
C ILE A 98 -27.41 0.91 -9.07
N LEU A 99 -26.75 -0.24 -9.13
CA LEU A 99 -25.30 -0.33 -8.96
C LEU A 99 -24.53 0.39 -10.09
N THR A 100 -25.08 0.56 -11.30
CA THR A 100 -24.44 1.38 -12.35
C THR A 100 -24.31 2.87 -12.00
N GLY A 101 -25.04 3.36 -10.99
CA GLY A 101 -24.86 4.71 -10.45
C GLY A 101 -23.66 4.86 -9.51
N LEU A 102 -23.17 3.77 -8.91
CA LEU A 102 -22.02 3.79 -8.00
C LEU A 102 -20.72 4.36 -8.57
N PRO A 103 -20.31 4.10 -9.84
CA PRO A 103 -19.14 4.76 -10.40
C PRO A 103 -19.24 6.30 -10.31
N SER A 104 -20.45 6.88 -10.36
CA SER A 104 -20.64 8.33 -10.21
C SER A 104 -20.51 8.84 -8.76
N ALA A 105 -20.49 7.95 -7.77
CA ALA A 105 -20.27 8.29 -6.36
C ALA A 105 -18.81 8.09 -5.94
N VAL A 106 -18.03 7.37 -6.75
CA VAL A 106 -16.61 7.08 -6.50
C VAL A 106 -15.69 7.96 -7.35
N LEU A 107 -16.16 8.42 -8.52
CA LEU A 107 -15.51 9.42 -9.38
C LEU A 107 -15.83 10.84 -8.91
#